data_AF-A0A4U6XM08-F1
#
_entry.id   AF-A0A4U6XM08-F1
#
_cell.length_a   1.000
_cell.length_b   1.000
_cell.length_c   1.000
_cell.angle_alpha   90.00
_cell.angle_beta   90.00
_cell.angle_gamma   90.00
#
_symmetry.space_group_name_H-M   'P 1'
#
loop_
_entity.id
_entity.type
_entity.pdbx_description
1 polymer ?
#
loop_
_entity_poly.entity_id
_entity_poly.type
_entity_poly.pdbx_seq_one_letter_code
_entity_poly.pdbx_strand_id
1 'polypeptide(L)'
;MAPWKTEPCTLADVPALARDNMSAFWTDPNWVLLWPKLDFLIEQVTEHMPSSPLGNRATMRHQKAVDPETGAVNKSKGIATAFVQNGVRLAEETGADVFILAFPAGLNVYKRLGFKERHRGYQDDTKHGGRGYWVTLLTYEVSKDEFLKGVCFE
;
A
#
# COMPACT_ATOMS: atom_id res chain seq x y z
N MET A 1 2.07 14.69 16.81
CA MET A 1 3.01 14.02 15.89
C MET A 1 3.04 14.83 14.61
N ALA A 2 4.24 15.13 14.11
CA ALA A 2 4.38 15.71 12.78
C ALA A 2 3.80 14.74 11.73
N PRO A 3 3.17 15.24 10.66
CA PRO A 3 2.68 14.39 9.58
C PRO A 3 3.85 13.67 8.91
N TRP A 4 3.64 12.40 8.55
CA TRP A 4 4.62 11.62 7.78
C TRP A 4 4.92 12.31 6.46
N LYS A 5 6.20 12.45 6.12
CA LYS A 5 6.61 13.00 4.84
C LYS A 5 6.67 11.89 3.81
N THR A 6 5.98 12.06 2.69
CA THR A 6 6.06 11.15 1.54
C THR A 6 7.14 11.63 0.58
N GLU A 7 8.02 10.73 0.17
CA GLU A 7 9.14 11.02 -0.73
C GLU A 7 9.26 9.95 -1.81
N PRO A 8 9.82 10.25 -2.99
CA PRO A 8 10.16 9.22 -3.97
C PRO A 8 11.13 8.19 -3.40
N CYS A 9 10.89 6.92 -3.69
CA CYS A 9 11.85 5.86 -3.38
C CYS A 9 13.11 5.99 -4.24
N THR A 10 14.25 5.58 -3.70
CA THR A 10 15.56 5.48 -4.36
C THR A 10 16.10 4.05 -4.22
N LEU A 11 17.14 3.71 -4.98
CA LEU A 11 17.79 2.39 -4.84
C LEU A 11 18.38 2.18 -3.44
N ALA A 12 18.80 3.26 -2.76
CA ALA A 12 19.31 3.20 -1.40
C ALA A 12 18.23 2.79 -0.38
N ASP A 13 16.95 2.98 -0.70
CA ASP A 13 15.84 2.63 0.20
C ASP A 13 15.48 1.14 0.15
N VAL A 14 15.95 0.41 -0.87
CA VAL A 14 15.52 -0.97 -1.16
C VAL A 14 15.69 -1.92 0.02
N PRO A 15 16.84 -1.97 0.73
CA PRO A 15 17.00 -2.90 1.87
C PRO A 15 16.00 -2.62 2.99
N ALA A 16 15.74 -1.34 3.29
CA ALA A 16 14.79 -0.95 4.33
C ALA A 16 13.35 -1.28 3.92
N LEU A 17 12.98 -0.96 2.68
CA LEU A 17 11.65 -1.26 2.13
C LEU A 17 11.38 -2.76 2.08
N ALA A 18 12.36 -3.57 1.65
CA ALA A 18 12.24 -5.02 1.60
C ALA A 18 12.02 -5.59 3.02
N ARG A 19 12.85 -5.17 3.99
CA ARG A 19 12.73 -5.60 5.39
C ARG A 19 11.38 -5.22 6.00
N ASP A 20 10.93 -3.98 5.82
CA ASP A 20 9.67 -3.50 6.38
C ASP A 20 8.47 -4.22 5.78
N ASN A 21 8.45 -4.36 4.45
CA ASN A 21 7.36 -4.98 3.74
C ASN A 21 7.26 -6.48 4.07
N MET A 22 8.36 -7.23 3.94
CA MET A 22 8.36 -8.67 4.15
C MET A 22 8.09 -9.03 5.61
N SER A 23 8.62 -8.27 6.57
CA SER A 23 8.31 -8.50 7.98
C SER A 23 6.88 -8.12 8.36
N ALA A 24 6.18 -7.28 7.59
CA ALA A 24 4.76 -7.03 7.79
C ALA A 24 3.93 -8.22 7.29
N PHE A 25 4.20 -8.71 6.07
CA PHE A 25 3.53 -9.87 5.50
C PHE A 25 3.83 -11.17 6.26
N TRP A 26 5.00 -11.31 6.88
CA TRP A 26 5.35 -12.47 7.69
C TRP A 26 4.45 -12.69 8.92
N THR A 27 3.64 -11.69 9.29
CA THR A 27 2.64 -11.84 10.36
C THR A 27 1.39 -12.60 9.91
N ASP A 28 1.19 -12.75 8.59
CA ASP A 28 0.10 -13.53 8.01
C ASP A 28 0.52 -15.02 7.87
N PRO A 29 -0.19 -15.95 8.54
CA PRO A 29 0.12 -17.38 8.45
C PRO A 29 0.14 -17.93 7.03
N ASN A 30 -0.71 -17.42 6.13
CA ASN A 30 -0.77 -17.91 4.75
C ASN A 30 0.48 -17.48 3.95
N TRP A 31 1.03 -16.30 4.25
CA TRP A 31 2.30 -15.85 3.67
C TRP A 31 3.49 -16.67 4.13
N VAL A 32 3.50 -17.13 5.39
CA VAL A 32 4.56 -17.98 5.94
C VAL A 32 4.61 -19.34 5.23
N LEU A 33 3.49 -19.85 4.70
CA LEU A 33 3.46 -21.12 3.98
C LEU A 33 4.18 -21.08 2.61
N LEU A 34 4.29 -19.90 2.00
CA LEU A 34 4.84 -19.75 0.66
C LEU A 34 6.37 -19.72 0.64
N TRP A 35 7.01 -19.46 1.78
CA TRP A 35 8.43 -19.12 1.83
C TRP A 35 9.15 -19.85 2.97
N PRO A 36 10.41 -20.28 2.77
CA PRO A 36 11.10 -21.12 3.74
C PRO A 36 11.50 -20.37 5.02
N LYS A 37 11.98 -19.12 4.90
CA LYS A 37 12.46 -18.28 6.02
C LYS A 37 12.31 -16.79 5.68
N LEU A 38 12.06 -15.96 6.69
CA LEU A 38 11.92 -14.51 6.52
C LEU A 38 13.19 -13.84 5.97
N ASP A 39 14.36 -14.15 6.55
CA ASP A 39 15.62 -13.50 6.15
C ASP A 39 15.96 -13.82 4.68
N PHE A 40 15.73 -15.06 4.25
CA PHE A 40 15.86 -15.46 2.85
C PHE A 40 14.92 -14.65 1.95
N LEU A 41 13.66 -14.48 2.34
CA LEU A 41 12.69 -13.70 1.56
C LEU A 41 13.10 -12.22 1.48
N ILE A 42 13.59 -11.62 2.57
CA ILE A 42 14.07 -10.24 2.58
C ILE A 42 15.25 -10.08 1.62
N GLU A 43 16.21 -11.01 1.64
CA GLU A 43 17.36 -11.03 0.73
C GLU A 43 16.90 -11.09 -0.73
N GLN A 44 16.05 -12.05 -1.07
CA GLN A 44 15.52 -12.21 -2.43
C GLN A 44 14.75 -10.97 -2.91
N VAL A 45 13.91 -10.38 -2.06
CA VAL A 45 13.15 -9.17 -2.42
C VAL A 45 14.07 -7.97 -2.58
N THR A 46 15.12 -7.87 -1.77
CA THR A 46 16.14 -6.80 -1.90
C THR A 46 16.84 -6.87 -3.25
N GLU A 47 17.16 -8.07 -3.74
CA GLU A 47 17.80 -8.27 -5.05
C GLU A 47 16.87 -7.96 -6.24
N HIS A 48 15.58 -8.27 -6.13
CA HIS A 48 14.62 -8.13 -7.23
C HIS A 48 13.92 -6.76 -7.29
N MET A 49 13.84 -6.02 -6.18
CA MET A 49 13.15 -4.72 -6.15
C MET A 49 13.75 -3.66 -7.12
N PRO A 50 15.09 -3.59 -7.34
CA PRO A 50 15.70 -2.67 -8.31
C PRO A 50 15.27 -2.91 -9.77
N SER A 51 15.01 -4.17 -10.16
CA SER A 51 14.62 -4.54 -11.52
C SER A 51 13.13 -4.39 -11.79
N SER A 52 12.34 -4.15 -10.74
CA SER A 52 10.89 -3.98 -10.82
C SER A 52 10.54 -2.48 -10.67
N PRO A 53 9.53 -2.02 -9.93
CA PRO A 53 8.77 -0.83 -10.30
C PRO A 53 9.53 0.51 -10.12
N LEU A 54 10.70 0.48 -9.48
CA LEU A 54 11.65 1.60 -9.38
C LEU A 54 12.31 1.95 -10.73
N GLY A 55 12.26 1.05 -11.72
CA GLY A 55 12.84 1.24 -13.05
C GLY A 55 12.03 2.12 -14.00
N ASN A 56 10.71 2.27 -13.80
CA ASN A 56 9.83 3.05 -14.69
C ASN A 56 9.17 4.24 -13.96
N ARG A 57 9.98 5.27 -13.66
CA ARG A 57 9.54 6.47 -12.92
C ARG A 57 8.58 7.37 -13.71
N ALA A 58 8.53 7.23 -15.03
CA ALA A 58 7.64 8.03 -15.88
C ALA A 58 6.17 7.66 -15.67
N THR A 59 5.88 6.40 -15.33
CA THR A 59 4.51 5.89 -15.23
C THR A 59 4.17 5.34 -13.85
N MET A 60 5.17 5.00 -13.02
CA MET A 60 4.94 4.45 -11.69
C MET A 60 5.50 5.37 -10.59
N ARG A 61 4.67 5.67 -9.60
CA ARG A 61 5.01 6.53 -8.46
C ARG A 61 5.23 5.68 -7.20
N HIS A 62 6.46 5.23 -7.00
CA HIS A 62 6.87 4.58 -5.74
C HIS A 62 7.23 5.63 -4.71
N GLN A 63 6.48 5.64 -3.62
CA GLN A 63 6.70 6.56 -2.52
C GLN A 63 7.04 5.79 -1.25
N LYS A 64 7.91 6.37 -0.43
CA LYS A 64 8.20 5.97 0.93
C LYS A 64 7.66 7.02 1.89
N ALA A 65 7.35 6.59 3.11
CA ALA A 65 7.12 7.51 4.22
C ALA A 65 8.40 7.54 5.05
N VAL A 66 8.92 8.73 5.29
CA VAL A 66 10.07 8.94 6.15
C VAL A 66 9.63 9.60 7.45
N ASP A 67 10.22 9.14 8.54
CA ASP A 67 10.09 9.81 9.83
C ASP A 67 10.73 11.20 9.73
N PRO A 68 9.98 12.29 9.99
CA PRO A 68 10.50 13.64 9.82
C PRO A 68 11.61 13.99 10.83
N GLU A 69 11.72 13.28 11.95
CA GLU A 69 12.74 13.52 12.97
C GLU A 69 14.00 12.69 12.72
N THR A 70 13.85 11.43 12.29
CA THR A 70 14.98 10.49 12.15
C THR A 70 15.40 10.22 10.70
N GLY A 71 14.56 10.56 9.72
CA GLY A 71 14.74 10.22 8.31
C GLY A 71 14.57 8.73 7.99
N ALA A 72 14.24 7.90 8.99
CA ALA A 72 14.12 6.46 8.82
C ALA A 72 12.81 6.06 8.10
N VAL A 73 12.90 5.07 7.21
CA VAL A 73 11.75 4.34 6.69
C VAL A 73 11.22 3.45 7.81
N ASN A 74 9.91 3.49 8.04
CA ASN A 74 9.26 2.77 9.13
C ASN A 74 7.95 2.14 8.65
N LYS A 75 7.46 1.18 9.44
CA LYS A 75 6.08 0.67 9.39
C LYS A 75 5.28 1.09 10.63
N SER A 76 3.95 0.94 10.55
CA SER A 76 2.99 1.32 11.61
C SER A 76 2.87 2.84 11.80
N LYS A 77 2.29 3.31 12.92
CA LYS A 77 2.19 4.74 13.30
C LYS A 77 1.42 5.67 12.33
N GLY A 78 0.51 5.12 11.53
CA GLY A 78 -0.35 5.90 10.62
C GLY A 78 0.22 6.15 9.23
N ILE A 79 1.35 5.53 8.87
CA ILE A 79 1.96 5.63 7.53
C ILE A 79 0.99 5.19 6.42
N ALA A 80 0.28 4.07 6.63
CA ALA A 80 -0.72 3.60 5.67
C ALA A 80 -1.83 4.63 5.42
N THR A 81 -2.31 5.30 6.48
CA THR A 81 -3.30 6.38 6.38
C THR A 81 -2.75 7.52 5.52
N ALA A 82 -1.51 7.96 5.76
CA ALA A 82 -0.89 9.03 4.99
C ALA A 82 -0.78 8.67 3.49
N PHE A 83 -0.42 7.44 3.16
CA PHE A 83 -0.38 6.99 1.76
C PHE A 83 -1.76 6.97 1.11
N VAL A 84 -2.77 6.43 1.79
CA VAL A 84 -4.13 6.38 1.24
C VAL A 84 -4.69 7.80 1.07
N GLN A 85 -4.46 8.70 2.02
CA GLN A 85 -4.86 10.11 1.89
C GLN A 85 -4.17 10.80 0.71
N ASN A 86 -2.87 10.59 0.51
CA ASN A 86 -2.18 11.13 -0.66
C ASN A 86 -2.74 10.55 -1.98
N GLY A 87 -3.06 9.26 -2.00
CA GLY A 87 -3.69 8.61 -3.14
C GLY A 87 -5.09 9.17 -3.45
N VAL A 88 -5.92 9.38 -2.42
CA VAL A 88 -7.25 10.00 -2.54
C VAL A 88 -7.14 11.43 -3.09
N ARG A 89 -6.22 12.24 -2.57
CA ARG A 89 -5.99 13.59 -3.10
C ARG A 89 -5.64 13.58 -4.59
N LEU A 90 -4.75 12.69 -5.01
CA LEU A 90 -4.38 12.54 -6.43
C LEU A 90 -5.55 12.05 -7.29
N ALA A 91 -6.37 11.16 -6.75
CA ALA A 91 -7.60 10.69 -7.40
C ALA A 91 -8.59 11.85 -7.63
N GLU A 92 -8.78 12.71 -6.63
CA GLU A 92 -9.61 13.91 -6.71
C GLU A 92 -9.09 14.92 -7.74
N GLU A 93 -7.78 15.17 -7.76
CA GLU A 93 -7.12 16.05 -8.74
C GLU A 93 -7.25 15.54 -10.18
N THR A 94 -7.37 14.22 -10.38
CA THR A 94 -7.44 13.60 -11.71
C THR A 94 -8.85 13.18 -12.10
N GLY A 95 -9.83 13.30 -11.20
CA GLY A 95 -11.19 12.82 -11.39
C GLY A 95 -11.31 11.29 -11.47
N ALA A 96 -10.26 10.54 -11.12
CA ALA A 96 -10.19 9.09 -11.27
C ALA A 96 -10.74 8.39 -10.01
N ASP A 97 -11.67 7.45 -10.19
CA ASP A 97 -12.17 6.65 -9.07
C ASP A 97 -11.10 5.62 -8.64
N VAL A 98 -11.03 5.32 -7.34
CA VAL A 98 -10.05 4.39 -6.78
C VAL A 98 -10.69 3.06 -6.48
N PHE A 99 -10.05 1.96 -6.90
CA PHE A 99 -10.43 0.60 -6.57
C PHE A 99 -9.34 -0.09 -5.75
N ILE A 100 -9.71 -0.77 -4.67
CA ILE A 100 -8.79 -1.42 -3.74
C ILE A 100 -9.25 -2.84 -3.45
N LEU A 101 -8.29 -3.77 -3.46
CA LEU A 101 -8.40 -5.07 -2.79
C LEU A 101 -7.71 -4.96 -1.44
N ALA A 102 -8.46 -5.15 -0.35
CA ALA A 102 -7.97 -5.07 1.02
C ALA A 102 -8.04 -6.42 1.73
N PHE A 103 -6.93 -6.78 2.36
CA PHE A 103 -6.85 -7.87 3.33
C PHE A 103 -7.35 -7.42 4.71
N PRO A 104 -7.74 -8.34 5.62
CA PRO A 104 -8.34 -7.99 6.91
C PRO A 104 -7.49 -7.03 7.75
N ALA A 105 -6.16 -7.19 7.73
CA ALA A 105 -5.24 -6.34 8.48
C ALA A 105 -5.25 -4.85 8.03
N GLY A 106 -5.49 -4.59 6.74
CA GLY A 106 -5.50 -3.24 6.16
C GLY A 106 -6.90 -2.64 5.98
N LEU A 107 -7.96 -3.46 6.02
CA LEU A 107 -9.33 -3.07 5.69
C LEU A 107 -9.82 -1.81 6.41
N ASN A 108 -9.50 -1.70 7.70
CA ASN A 108 -9.99 -0.60 8.52
C ASN A 108 -9.39 0.76 8.15
N VAL A 109 -8.20 0.79 7.51
CA VAL A 109 -7.59 2.04 7.03
C VAL A 109 -8.49 2.66 5.96
N TYR A 110 -8.91 1.85 4.97
CA TYR A 110 -9.76 2.30 3.88
C TYR A 110 -11.15 2.72 4.36
N LYS A 111 -11.80 1.92 5.22
CA LYS A 111 -13.13 2.23 5.75
C LYS A 111 -13.18 3.56 6.49
N ARG A 112 -12.16 3.88 7.28
CA ARG A 112 -12.05 5.17 7.99
C ARG A 112 -11.83 6.36 7.06
N LEU A 113 -11.32 6.14 5.86
CA LEU A 113 -11.05 7.16 4.85
C LEU A 113 -12.17 7.24 3.79
N GLY A 114 -13.37 6.73 4.09
CA GLY A 114 -14.56 6.90 3.25
C GLY A 114 -14.68 5.91 2.09
N PHE A 115 -13.79 4.93 1.97
CA PHE A 115 -13.94 3.87 0.98
C PHE A 115 -15.17 3.02 1.30
N LYS A 116 -15.97 2.74 0.27
CA LYS A 116 -17.19 1.94 0.36
C LYS A 116 -16.89 0.50 -0.05
N GLU A 117 -17.30 -0.45 0.76
CA GLU A 117 -17.26 -1.86 0.42
C GLU A 117 -18.18 -2.15 -0.77
N ARG A 118 -17.67 -2.88 -1.77
CA ARG A 118 -18.42 -3.30 -2.97
C ARG A 118 -18.64 -4.80 -3.01
N HIS A 119 -17.64 -5.57 -2.59
CA HIS A 119 -17.71 -7.01 -2.62
C HIS A 119 -16.77 -7.64 -1.59
N ARG A 120 -17.06 -8.87 -1.18
CA ARG A 120 -16.17 -9.70 -0.35
C ARG A 120 -16.08 -11.10 -0.93
N GLY A 121 -14.86 -11.59 -1.09
CA GLY A 121 -14.56 -12.96 -1.48
C GLY A 121 -13.91 -13.71 -0.33
N TYR A 122 -14.31 -14.97 -0.14
CA TYR A 122 -13.57 -15.90 0.70
C TYR A 122 -12.62 -16.70 -0.19
N GLN A 123 -11.34 -16.64 0.13
CA GLN A 123 -10.31 -17.44 -0.50
C GLN A 123 -10.04 -18.65 0.39
N ASP A 124 -10.45 -19.83 -0.08
CA ASP A 124 -10.14 -21.10 0.56
C ASP A 124 -8.81 -21.64 0.03
N ASP A 125 -7.79 -21.61 0.88
CA ASP A 125 -6.46 -22.16 0.65
C ASP A 125 -6.15 -23.35 1.58
N THR A 126 -7.16 -23.95 2.21
CA THR A 126 -7.00 -25.05 3.18
C THR A 126 -6.33 -26.27 2.57
N LYS A 127 -6.59 -26.56 1.29
CA LYS A 127 -5.91 -27.64 0.53
C LYS A 127 -4.39 -27.44 0.41
N HIS A 128 -3.89 -26.24 0.69
CA HIS A 128 -2.47 -25.87 0.65
C HIS A 128 -1.89 -25.62 2.06
N GLY A 129 -2.62 -25.99 3.12
CA GLY A 129 -2.19 -25.80 4.51
C GLY A 129 -2.56 -24.44 5.11
N GLY A 130 -3.23 -23.58 4.34
CA GLY A 130 -3.76 -22.29 4.82
C GLY A 130 -5.01 -22.47 5.69
N ARG A 131 -5.54 -21.35 6.19
CA ARG A 131 -6.76 -21.32 7.03
C ARG A 131 -7.96 -20.68 6.33
N GLY A 132 -7.80 -20.34 5.06
CA GLY A 132 -8.66 -19.47 4.29
C GLY A 132 -8.69 -18.05 4.84
N TYR A 133 -9.05 -17.09 3.99
CA TYR A 133 -9.11 -15.68 4.37
C TYR A 133 -10.12 -14.90 3.54
N TRP A 134 -10.61 -13.80 4.10
CA TRP A 134 -11.49 -12.88 3.39
C TRP A 134 -10.67 -11.79 2.71
N VAL A 135 -11.00 -11.50 1.46
CA VAL A 135 -10.59 -10.28 0.76
C VAL A 135 -11.79 -9.38 0.54
N THR A 136 -11.60 -8.08 0.68
CA THR A 136 -12.67 -7.08 0.50
C THR A 136 -12.30 -6.15 -0.63
N LEU A 137 -13.20 -5.98 -1.59
CA LEU A 137 -13.08 -5.01 -2.67
C LEU A 137 -13.81 -3.73 -2.26
N LEU A 138 -13.09 -2.61 -2.27
CA LEU A 138 -13.62 -1.29 -1.90
C LEU A 138 -13.39 -0.28 -3.02
N THR A 139 -14.26 0.71 -3.09
CA THR A 139 -14.12 1.85 -4.00
C THR A 139 -14.17 3.18 -3.27
N TYR A 140 -13.41 4.14 -3.76
CA TYR A 140 -13.57 5.57 -3.49
C TYR A 140 -14.00 6.24 -4.79
N GLU A 141 -15.20 6.79 -4.82
CA GLU A 141 -15.75 7.49 -5.98
C GLU A 141 -15.51 8.98 -5.82
N VAL A 142 -14.80 9.58 -6.76
CA VAL A 142 -14.50 11.01 -6.76
C VAL A 142 -15.73 11.77 -7.22
N SER A 143 -16.08 12.84 -6.49
CA SER A 143 -17.15 13.73 -6.88
C SER A 143 -16.81 14.43 -8.21
N LYS A 144 -17.58 14.12 -9.26
CA LYS A 144 -17.37 14.72 -10.58
C LYS A 144 -17.69 16.23 -10.59
N ASP A 145 -18.62 16.66 -9.74
CA ASP A 145 -18.95 18.08 -9.57
C ASP A 145 -17.82 18.86 -8.90
N GLU A 146 -17.10 18.26 -7.94
CA GLU A 146 -15.94 18.90 -7.30
C GLU A 146 -14.73 18.93 -8.23
N PHE A 147 -14.50 17.86 -8.98
CA PHE A 147 -13.48 17.83 -10.03
C PHE A 147 -13.71 18.91 -11.08
N LEU A 148 -14.92 19.00 -11.65
CA LEU A 148 -15.24 19.99 -12.68
C LEU A 148 -15.15 21.43 -12.17
N LYS A 149 -15.50 21.69 -10.90
CA LYS A 149 -15.28 23.00 -10.27
C LYS A 149 -13.80 23.35 -10.21
N GLY A 150 -12.92 22.39 -9.88
CA GLY A 150 -11.47 22.61 -9.87
C GLY A 150 -10.87 22.91 -11.25
N VAL A 151 -11.46 22.36 -12.32
CA VAL A 151 -10.99 22.55 -13.71
C VAL A 151 -11.51 23.86 -14.33
N CYS A 152 -12.66 24.37 -13.90
CA CYS A 152 -13.28 25.58 -14.48
C CYS A 152 -12.76 26.92 -13.90
N PHE A 153 -11.79 26.90 -12.98
CA PHE A 153 -11.12 28.10 -12.44
C PHE A 153 -9.63 28.16 -12.83
N GLU A 154 -9.32 27.99 -14.11
CA GLU A 154 -8.04 28.38 -14.74
C GLU A 154 -8.28 29.09 -16.08
#